data_AF-A0A957X109-F1
#
_entry.id   AF-A0A957X109-F1
#
_cell.length_a   1.000
_cell.length_b   1.000
_cell.length_c   1.000
_cell.angle_alpha   90.00
_cell.angle_beta   90.00
_cell.angle_gamma   90.00
#
_symmetry.space_group_name_H-M   'P 1'
#
loop_
_entity.id
_entity.type
_entity.pdbx_description
1 polymer ?
#
loop_
_entity_poly.entity_id
_entity_poly.type
_entity_poly.pdbx_seq_one_letter_code
_entity_poly.pdbx_strand_id
1 'polypeptide(L)'
;LASRDCSHGSDESGCRPPFVVLCVGRMVYKKGFDTFLRALAEPSLRDHNVIGVMVGEGDQKAEWQQLAAQLGVAEQLRWVGNIPKTEIGVYYNACDVLINPAVRRPVDGLNVCVLDAMSCGKPVVGSTVAGNPLAIRDGETGFLVPEGDPAALAAALARLADDPALVQALGVAARRRIEAELGWPPLARNYIEHFAAIAAQA
;
A
#
# COMPACT_ATOMS: atom_id res chain seq x y z
N LEU A 1 -11.34 -1.88 -19.31
CA LEU A 1 -11.15 -3.09 -20.14
C LEU A 1 -11.04 -2.64 -21.58
N ALA A 2 -9.82 -2.37 -22.01
CA ALA A 2 -9.46 -2.21 -23.42
C ALA A 2 -8.18 -3.03 -23.61
N SER A 3 -8.21 -3.89 -24.62
CA SER A 3 -7.15 -4.80 -25.02
C SER A 3 -5.85 -4.05 -25.30
N ARG A 4 -4.74 -4.59 -24.80
CA ARG A 4 -3.38 -4.18 -25.20
C ARG A 4 -3.06 -4.88 -26.51
N ASP A 5 -3.62 -4.40 -27.62
CA ASP A 5 -3.12 -4.74 -28.95
C ASP A 5 -1.95 -3.81 -29.26
N CYS A 6 -0.73 -4.33 -29.09
CA CYS A 6 0.48 -3.72 -29.60
C CYS A 6 0.65 -4.09 -31.07
N SER A 7 0.29 -3.19 -31.98
CA SER A 7 0.75 -3.24 -33.36
C SER A 7 1.55 -1.98 -33.71
N HIS A 8 2.87 -2.15 -33.75
CA HIS A 8 3.86 -1.48 -34.59
C HIS A 8 3.84 0.05 -34.66
N GLY A 9 4.69 0.66 -33.83
CA GLY A 9 5.24 2.01 -34.00
C GLY A 9 6.54 2.09 -33.21
N SER A 10 7.66 2.02 -33.91
CA SER A 10 9.01 2.13 -33.37
C SER A 10 9.29 3.56 -32.92
N ASP A 11 9.06 3.84 -31.63
CA ASP A 11 9.68 4.92 -30.89
C ASP A 11 10.40 4.30 -29.68
N GLU A 12 11.69 3.98 -29.86
CA GLU A 12 12.57 3.42 -28.82
C GLU A 12 13.03 4.50 -27.84
N SER A 13 12.08 5.03 -27.06
CA SER A 13 12.40 5.54 -25.73
C SER A 13 12.10 4.41 -24.76
N GLY A 14 13.13 3.66 -24.33
CA GLY A 14 13.04 2.51 -23.41
C GLY A 14 12.55 2.83 -21.99
N CYS A 15 11.52 3.65 -21.86
CA CYS A 15 10.94 4.05 -20.59
C CYS A 15 9.97 2.97 -20.11
N ARG A 16 10.46 2.12 -19.20
CA ARG A 16 9.62 1.19 -18.45
C ARG A 16 8.43 1.95 -17.84
N PRO A 17 7.19 1.43 -17.92
CA PRO A 17 6.05 2.09 -17.30
C PRO A 17 6.33 2.30 -15.81
N PRO A 18 5.82 3.40 -15.22
CA PRO A 18 6.08 3.70 -13.83
C PRO A 18 5.52 2.62 -12.91
N PHE A 19 6.24 2.30 -11.86
CA PHE A 19 5.77 1.48 -10.75
C PHE A 19 4.93 2.36 -9.81
N VAL A 20 3.63 2.07 -9.71
CA VAL A 20 2.66 2.93 -9.05
C VAL A 20 2.46 2.48 -7.61
N VAL A 21 2.89 3.32 -6.67
CA VAL A 21 2.76 3.13 -5.23
C VAL A 21 1.59 3.94 -4.72
N LEU A 22 0.61 3.29 -4.09
CA LEU A 22 -0.57 3.95 -3.55
C LEU A 22 -0.45 4.20 -2.05
N CYS A 23 -0.76 5.43 -1.63
CA CYS A 23 -0.92 5.84 -0.24
C CYS A 23 -2.37 6.28 -0.04
N VAL A 24 -3.10 5.62 0.87
CA VAL A 24 -4.49 5.99 1.19
C VAL A 24 -4.64 6.27 2.67
N GLY A 25 -5.13 7.47 2.99
CA GLY A 25 -5.53 7.82 4.35
C GLY A 25 -5.43 9.31 4.64
N ARG A 26 -5.95 9.71 5.80
CA ARG A 26 -5.76 11.08 6.29
C ARG A 26 -4.27 11.41 6.38
N MET A 27 -3.88 12.58 5.89
CA MET A 27 -2.50 13.05 5.94
C MET A 27 -2.19 13.62 7.32
N VAL A 28 -1.98 12.70 8.26
CA VAL A 28 -1.67 12.98 9.67
C VAL A 28 -0.46 12.16 10.08
N TYR A 29 0.25 12.61 11.10
CA TYR A 29 1.54 12.04 11.55
C TYR A 29 1.51 10.50 11.65
N LYS A 30 0.44 9.94 12.22
CA LYS A 30 0.33 8.49 12.44
C LYS A 30 0.37 7.62 11.16
N LYS A 31 0.15 8.21 9.98
CA LYS A 31 0.26 7.49 8.69
C LYS A 31 1.70 7.30 8.22
N GLY A 32 2.64 8.09 8.75
CA GLY A 32 4.08 7.92 8.46
C GLY A 32 4.47 8.07 7.00
N PHE A 33 3.68 8.78 6.18
CA PHE A 33 3.98 8.94 4.75
C PHE A 33 5.27 9.72 4.50
N ASP A 34 5.77 10.48 5.47
CA ASP A 34 7.11 11.06 5.44
C ASP A 34 8.23 9.99 5.35
N THR A 35 8.00 8.79 5.87
CA THR A 35 8.92 7.65 5.69
C THR A 35 8.99 7.24 4.22
N PHE A 36 7.85 7.24 3.52
CA PHE A 36 7.81 6.97 2.08
C PHE A 36 8.50 8.06 1.27
N LEU A 37 8.29 9.33 1.62
CA LEU A 37 8.97 10.43 0.94
C LEU A 37 10.49 10.29 1.02
N ARG A 38 11.01 9.90 2.19
CA ARG A 38 12.43 9.60 2.38
C ARG A 38 12.85 8.34 1.62
N ALA A 39 12.01 7.31 1.57
CA ALA A 39 12.29 6.08 0.82
C ALA A 39 12.46 6.33 -0.69
N LEU A 40 11.72 7.28 -1.27
CA LEU A 40 11.91 7.70 -2.67
C LEU A 40 13.28 8.34 -2.95
N ALA A 41 13.93 8.89 -1.91
CA ALA A 41 15.26 9.48 -2.02
C ALA A 41 16.40 8.46 -1.73
N GLU A 42 16.06 7.25 -1.27
CA GLU A 42 17.06 6.22 -0.96
C GLU A 42 17.72 5.68 -2.23
N PRO A 43 19.04 5.43 -2.23
CA PRO A 43 19.77 4.98 -3.41
C PRO A 43 19.20 3.71 -4.06
N SER A 44 18.65 2.79 -3.26
CA SER A 44 18.09 1.53 -3.76
C SER A 44 16.82 1.69 -4.60
N LEU A 45 16.13 2.84 -4.48
CA LEU A 45 14.88 3.12 -5.19
C LEU A 45 15.02 4.29 -6.18
N ARG A 46 16.07 5.11 -6.02
CA ARG A 46 16.29 6.35 -6.79
C ARG A 46 16.33 6.14 -8.31
N ASP A 47 16.85 4.99 -8.75
CA ASP A 47 17.00 4.66 -10.17
C ASP A 47 15.75 3.98 -10.75
N HIS A 48 14.72 3.72 -9.93
CA HIS A 48 13.45 3.16 -10.37
C HIS A 48 12.47 4.27 -10.75
N ASN A 49 11.73 4.06 -11.85
CA ASN A 49 10.62 4.94 -12.23
C ASN A 49 9.41 4.69 -11.30
N VAL A 50 9.39 5.30 -10.12
CA VAL A 50 8.31 5.15 -9.12
C VAL A 50 7.43 6.39 -9.12
N ILE A 51 6.11 6.17 -9.09
CA ILE A 51 5.12 7.24 -8.90
C ILE A 51 4.31 6.95 -7.64
N GLY A 52 4.36 7.89 -6.68
CA GLY A 52 3.55 7.85 -5.47
C GLY A 52 2.22 8.57 -5.67
N VAL A 53 1.10 7.85 -5.53
CA VAL A 53 -0.25 8.42 -5.60
C VAL A 53 -0.78 8.60 -4.18
N MET A 54 -0.94 9.86 -3.77
CA MET A 54 -1.26 10.27 -2.41
C MET A 54 -2.75 10.65 -2.32
N VAL A 55 -3.58 9.73 -1.83
CA VAL A 55 -5.04 9.91 -1.68
C VAL A 55 -5.40 10.20 -0.23
N GLY A 56 -5.95 11.39 0.01
CA GLY A 56 -6.36 11.89 1.31
C GLY A 56 -5.99 13.35 1.53
N GLU A 57 -6.43 13.90 2.66
CA GLU A 57 -6.13 15.25 3.12
C GLU A 57 -5.79 15.22 4.61
N GLY A 58 -5.16 16.29 5.11
CA GLY A 58 -4.89 16.47 6.53
C GLY A 58 -3.74 17.43 6.81
N ASP A 59 -3.56 17.73 8.09
CA ASP A 59 -2.70 18.81 8.57
C ASP A 59 -1.22 18.64 8.20
N GLN A 60 -0.76 17.41 7.95
CA GLN A 60 0.63 17.14 7.56
C GLN A 60 0.89 17.31 6.05
N LYS A 61 -0.13 17.51 5.22
CA LYS A 61 0.03 17.56 3.75
C LYS A 61 1.03 18.62 3.31
N ALA A 62 0.90 19.84 3.84
CA ALA A 62 1.78 20.94 3.45
C ALA A 62 3.25 20.68 3.84
N GLU A 63 3.48 20.18 5.06
CA GLU A 63 4.81 19.81 5.55
C GLU A 63 5.42 18.69 4.69
N TRP A 64 4.63 17.69 4.31
CA TRP A 64 5.08 16.60 3.45
C TRP A 64 5.35 17.03 2.00
N GLN A 65 4.58 17.97 1.45
CA GLN A 65 4.89 18.56 0.15
C GLN A 65 6.22 19.34 0.19
N GLN A 66 6.47 20.09 1.26
CA GLN A 66 7.75 20.77 1.46
C GLN A 66 8.90 19.78 1.63
N LEU A 67 8.71 18.71 2.40
CA LEU A 67 9.70 17.64 2.56
C LEU A 67 10.01 16.97 1.21
N ALA A 68 9.00 16.66 0.39
CA ALA A 68 9.19 16.08 -0.93
C ALA A 68 10.00 17.00 -1.86
N ALA A 69 9.77 18.32 -1.80
CA ALA A 69 10.57 19.31 -2.53
C ALA A 69 12.03 19.35 -2.03
N GLN A 70 12.25 19.35 -0.71
CA GLN A 70 13.59 19.33 -0.11
C GLN A 70 14.39 18.07 -0.47
N LEU A 71 13.69 16.93 -0.57
CA LEU A 71 14.28 15.65 -0.96
C LEU A 71 14.47 15.50 -2.48
N GLY A 72 13.92 16.42 -3.29
CA GLY A 72 13.98 16.34 -4.75
C GLY A 72 13.08 15.27 -5.37
N VAL A 73 12.05 14.82 -4.67
CA VAL A 73 11.13 13.74 -5.11
C VAL A 73 9.71 14.24 -5.43
N ALA A 74 9.48 15.55 -5.38
CA ALA A 74 8.15 16.14 -5.59
C ALA A 74 7.51 15.73 -6.93
N GLU A 75 8.29 15.65 -8.00
CA GLU A 75 7.81 15.27 -9.35
C GLU A 75 7.34 13.81 -9.45
N GLN A 76 7.74 12.95 -8.50
CA GLN A 76 7.31 11.56 -8.42
C GLN A 76 5.94 11.41 -7.73
N LEU A 77 5.41 12.49 -7.13
CA LEU A 77 4.20 12.42 -6.32
C LEU A 77 2.99 13.00 -7.04
N ARG A 78 1.83 12.37 -6.83
CA ARG A 78 0.53 12.85 -7.29
C ARG A 78 -0.36 13.03 -6.07
N TRP A 79 -0.58 14.27 -5.68
CA TRP A 79 -1.44 14.64 -4.55
C TRP A 79 -2.89 14.73 -5.02
N VAL A 80 -3.63 13.64 -4.89
CA VAL A 80 -5.02 13.53 -5.37
C VAL A 80 -6.00 14.29 -4.48
N GLY A 81 -5.69 14.35 -3.18
CA GLY A 81 -6.60 14.89 -2.18
C GLY A 81 -7.68 13.90 -1.78
N ASN A 82 -8.77 14.41 -1.20
CA ASN A 82 -9.88 13.59 -0.73
C ASN A 82 -10.85 13.27 -1.89
N ILE A 83 -11.21 12.00 -2.02
CA ILE A 83 -12.14 11.53 -3.07
C ILE A 83 -13.31 10.75 -2.46
N PRO A 84 -14.44 10.63 -3.18
CA PRO A 84 -15.55 9.78 -2.76
C PRO A 84 -15.13 8.32 -2.58
N LYS A 85 -15.69 7.64 -1.57
CA LYS A 85 -15.46 6.20 -1.35
C LYS A 85 -15.87 5.33 -2.54
N THR A 86 -16.80 5.79 -3.36
CA THR A 86 -17.23 5.09 -4.58
C THR A 86 -16.15 5.09 -5.67
N GLU A 87 -15.16 5.98 -5.59
CA GLU A 87 -14.12 6.15 -6.61
C GLU A 87 -12.77 5.56 -6.19
N ILE A 88 -12.53 5.35 -4.89
CA ILE A 88 -11.23 4.82 -4.38
C ILE A 88 -10.86 3.47 -4.98
N GLY A 89 -11.85 2.65 -5.36
CA GLY A 89 -11.64 1.35 -6.00
C GLY A 89 -10.80 1.44 -7.27
N VAL A 90 -10.92 2.53 -8.03
CA VAL A 90 -10.12 2.75 -9.25
C VAL A 90 -8.63 2.85 -8.92
N TYR A 91 -8.29 3.54 -7.83
CA TYR A 91 -6.90 3.72 -7.40
C TYR A 91 -6.27 2.41 -6.92
N TYR A 92 -7.01 1.62 -6.13
CA TYR A 92 -6.53 0.30 -5.74
C TYR A 92 -6.29 -0.60 -6.95
N ASN A 93 -7.19 -0.61 -7.93
CA ASN A 93 -7.02 -1.45 -9.12
C ASN A 93 -5.88 -0.98 -10.03
N ALA A 94 -5.60 0.33 -10.06
CA ALA A 94 -4.59 0.95 -10.91
C ALA A 94 -3.17 0.94 -10.32
N CYS A 95 -3.00 0.72 -9.02
CA CYS A 95 -1.66 0.65 -8.42
C CYS A 95 -1.02 -0.74 -8.54
N ASP A 96 0.29 -0.80 -8.36
CA ASP A 96 1.04 -2.05 -8.25
C ASP A 96 1.12 -2.52 -6.79
N VAL A 97 1.22 -1.59 -5.85
CA VAL A 97 1.36 -1.87 -4.41
C VAL A 97 0.72 -0.76 -3.59
N LEU A 98 0.15 -1.12 -2.42
CA LEU A 98 -0.19 -0.16 -1.37
C LEU A 98 0.94 -0.10 -0.34
N ILE A 99 1.27 1.09 0.14
CA ILE A 99 2.06 1.22 1.37
C ILE A 99 1.22 1.69 2.55
N ASN A 100 1.57 1.19 3.74
CA ASN A 100 1.03 1.68 5.00
C ASN A 100 2.15 1.78 6.07
N PRO A 101 3.06 2.76 5.93
CA PRO A 101 4.22 2.96 6.81
C PRO A 101 3.82 3.62 8.14
N ALA A 102 2.69 3.19 8.74
CA ALA A 102 2.13 3.77 9.94
C ALA A 102 3.11 3.69 11.12
N VAL A 103 3.00 4.64 12.05
CA VAL A 103 3.81 4.66 13.28
C VAL A 103 3.03 4.13 14.47
N ARG A 104 3.73 3.70 15.52
CA ARG A 104 3.15 3.08 16.72
C ARG A 104 2.43 4.08 17.60
N ARG A 105 2.86 5.35 17.58
CA ARG A 105 2.27 6.42 18.39
C ARG A 105 1.80 7.58 17.52
N PRO A 106 0.58 8.09 17.73
CA PRO A 106 -0.49 7.50 18.55
C PRO A 106 -0.92 6.13 18.01
N VAL A 107 -1.43 5.25 18.90
CA VAL A 107 -1.82 3.87 18.55
C VAL A 107 -2.90 3.90 17.46
N ASP A 108 -2.69 3.13 16.40
CA ASP A 108 -3.66 2.91 15.33
C ASP A 108 -4.00 1.43 15.22
N GLY A 109 -5.25 1.14 14.88
CA GLY A 109 -5.70 -0.22 14.59
C GLY A 109 -5.27 -0.69 13.20
N LEU A 110 -5.91 -1.75 12.71
CA LEU A 110 -5.77 -2.15 11.32
C LEU A 110 -6.45 -1.10 10.43
N ASN A 111 -5.68 -0.52 9.51
CA ASN A 111 -6.20 0.43 8.54
C ASN A 111 -7.01 -0.30 7.46
N VAL A 112 -8.26 0.11 7.24
CA VAL A 112 -9.15 -0.50 6.25
C VAL A 112 -8.55 -0.46 4.84
N CYS A 113 -7.74 0.55 4.50
CA CYS A 113 -7.07 0.60 3.20
C CYS A 113 -6.14 -0.59 2.93
N VAL A 114 -5.56 -1.20 3.98
CA VAL A 114 -4.77 -2.43 3.86
C VAL A 114 -5.67 -3.57 3.38
N LEU A 115 -6.84 -3.74 4.01
CA LEU A 115 -7.81 -4.76 3.62
C LEU A 115 -8.40 -4.50 2.23
N ASP A 116 -8.68 -3.24 1.89
CA ASP A 116 -9.19 -2.86 0.57
C ASP A 116 -8.17 -3.18 -0.54
N ALA A 117 -6.89 -2.85 -0.34
CA ALA A 117 -5.83 -3.15 -1.30
C ALA A 117 -5.65 -4.67 -1.48
N MET A 118 -5.59 -5.41 -0.38
CA MET A 118 -5.54 -6.88 -0.43
C MET A 118 -6.78 -7.45 -1.12
N SER A 119 -7.96 -6.87 -0.88
CA SER A 119 -9.20 -7.22 -1.58
C SER A 119 -9.08 -6.92 -3.07
N CYS A 120 -8.37 -5.88 -3.52
CA CYS A 120 -8.12 -5.66 -4.94
C CYS A 120 -6.97 -6.50 -5.51
N GLY A 121 -6.47 -7.49 -4.75
CA GLY A 121 -5.36 -8.34 -5.17
C GLY A 121 -4.05 -7.58 -5.28
N LYS A 122 -3.84 -6.57 -4.43
CA LYS A 122 -2.61 -5.78 -4.39
C LYS A 122 -1.78 -6.16 -3.17
N PRO A 123 -0.47 -6.40 -3.33
CA PRO A 123 0.41 -6.56 -2.19
C PRO A 123 0.46 -5.27 -1.36
N VAL A 124 0.80 -5.42 -0.08
CA VAL A 124 0.95 -4.29 0.85
C VAL A 124 2.32 -4.30 1.49
N VAL A 125 3.02 -3.16 1.47
CA VAL A 125 4.21 -2.94 2.30
C VAL A 125 3.80 -2.12 3.52
N GLY A 126 3.74 -2.76 4.68
CA GLY A 126 3.33 -2.13 5.94
C GLY A 126 4.50 -2.04 6.92
N SER A 127 4.43 -1.11 7.86
CA SER A 127 5.32 -1.15 9.02
C SER A 127 5.01 -2.35 9.93
N THR A 128 5.96 -2.80 10.75
CA THR A 128 5.78 -3.86 11.76
C THR A 128 4.89 -3.48 12.94
N VAL A 129 4.16 -2.36 12.86
CA VAL A 129 3.36 -1.78 13.93
C VAL A 129 1.92 -1.50 13.49
N ALA A 130 1.13 -0.88 14.38
CA ALA A 130 -0.31 -0.75 14.23
C ALA A 130 -0.97 -2.13 14.01
N GLY A 131 -2.08 -2.19 13.27
CA GLY A 131 -2.69 -3.46 12.90
C GLY A 131 -2.07 -4.18 11.70
N ASN A 132 -0.97 -3.69 11.11
CA ASN A 132 -0.39 -4.27 9.89
C ASN A 132 -0.06 -5.77 10.02
N PRO A 133 0.59 -6.25 11.10
CA PRO A 133 0.91 -7.67 11.25
C PRO A 133 -0.32 -8.58 11.43
N LEU A 134 -1.50 -8.01 11.70
CA LEU A 134 -2.76 -8.78 11.75
C LEU A 134 -3.23 -9.17 10.34
N ALA A 135 -2.95 -8.31 9.34
CA ALA A 135 -3.40 -8.49 7.97
C ALA A 135 -2.29 -9.02 7.05
N ILE A 136 -1.08 -8.49 7.14
CA ILE A 136 0.02 -8.77 6.20
C ILE A 136 0.84 -9.96 6.71
N ARG A 137 0.97 -11.00 5.90
CA ARG A 137 1.96 -12.07 6.09
C ARG A 137 3.22 -11.74 5.29
N ASP A 138 4.32 -11.53 5.98
CA ASP A 138 5.59 -11.12 5.39
C ASP A 138 6.08 -12.16 4.36
N GLY A 139 6.44 -11.68 3.17
CA GLY A 139 6.88 -12.51 2.04
C GLY A 139 5.77 -13.31 1.34
N GLU A 140 4.54 -13.32 1.87
CA GLU A 140 3.40 -14.09 1.31
C GLU A 140 2.33 -13.18 0.72
N THR A 141 1.90 -12.14 1.44
CA THR A 141 0.85 -11.19 0.98
C THR A 141 1.37 -9.77 0.79
N GLY A 142 2.67 -9.57 0.98
CA GLY A 142 3.31 -8.27 1.07
C GLY A 142 4.58 -8.32 1.91
N PHE A 143 5.04 -7.16 2.39
CA PHE A 143 6.23 -7.07 3.24
C PHE A 143 5.93 -6.27 4.52
N LEU A 144 6.55 -6.68 5.62
CA LEU A 144 6.61 -5.92 6.86
C LEU A 144 7.99 -5.31 7.02
N VAL A 145 8.05 -3.98 7.13
CA VAL A 145 9.30 -3.23 7.33
C VAL A 145 9.33 -2.58 8.71
N PRO A 146 10.50 -2.33 9.31
CA PRO A 146 10.58 -1.60 10.57
C PRO A 146 9.88 -0.23 10.49
N GLU A 147 9.27 0.19 11.60
CA GLU A 147 8.67 1.52 11.72
C GLU A 147 9.72 2.62 11.51
N GLY A 148 9.40 3.62 10.68
CA GLY A 148 10.26 4.79 10.48
C GLY A 148 11.59 4.47 9.79
N ASP A 149 11.64 3.41 8.98
CA ASP A 149 12.83 2.98 8.24
C ASP A 149 12.64 3.18 6.72
N PRO A 150 13.10 4.31 6.17
CA PRO A 150 13.04 4.59 4.73
C PRO A 150 13.83 3.60 3.88
N ALA A 151 14.99 3.13 4.36
CA ALA A 151 15.86 2.24 3.61
C ALA A 151 15.22 0.85 3.45
N ALA A 152 14.63 0.31 4.52
CA ALA A 152 13.89 -0.95 4.44
C ALA A 152 12.65 -0.84 3.54
N LEU A 153 11.91 0.27 3.62
CA LEU A 153 10.79 0.54 2.72
C LEU A 153 11.24 0.64 1.26
N ALA A 154 12.32 1.36 0.99
CA ALA A 154 12.90 1.52 -0.34
C ALA A 154 13.34 0.18 -0.94
N ALA A 155 14.03 -0.67 -0.15
CA ALA A 155 14.44 -2.00 -0.59
C ALA A 155 13.25 -2.92 -0.93
N ALA A 156 12.18 -2.87 -0.12
CA ALA A 156 10.97 -3.63 -0.40
C ALA A 156 10.28 -3.16 -1.68
N LEU A 157 10.19 -1.84 -1.91
CA LEU A 157 9.62 -1.27 -3.12
C LEU A 157 10.47 -1.58 -4.36
N ALA A 158 11.80 -1.49 -4.26
CA ALA A 158 12.72 -1.81 -5.36
C ALA A 158 12.57 -3.27 -5.79
N ARG A 159 12.50 -4.20 -4.82
CA ARG A 159 12.26 -5.62 -5.09
C ARG A 159 10.96 -5.86 -5.84
N LEU A 160 9.89 -5.16 -5.49
CA LEU A 160 8.60 -5.27 -6.18
C LEU A 160 8.64 -4.60 -7.57
N ALA A 161 9.30 -3.46 -7.67
CA ALA A 161 9.48 -2.76 -8.94
C ALA A 161 10.30 -3.60 -9.93
N ASP A 162 11.25 -4.42 -9.47
CA ASP A 162 12.07 -5.27 -10.32
C ASP A 162 11.40 -6.58 -10.74
N ASP A 163 10.41 -7.07 -9.97
CA ASP A 163 9.76 -8.35 -10.20
C ASP A 163 8.22 -8.23 -10.29
N PRO A 164 7.67 -7.97 -11.49
CA PRO A 164 6.23 -7.95 -11.71
C PRO A 164 5.54 -9.29 -11.40
N ALA A 165 6.25 -10.43 -11.53
CA ALA A 165 5.68 -11.73 -11.21
C ALA A 165 5.49 -11.90 -9.70
N LEU A 166 6.44 -11.39 -8.90
CA LEU A 166 6.31 -11.31 -7.45
C LEU A 166 5.12 -10.44 -7.04
N VAL A 167 4.94 -9.27 -7.66
CA VAL A 167 3.78 -8.39 -7.39
C VAL A 167 2.47 -9.16 -7.61
N GLN A 168 2.34 -9.88 -8.72
CA GLN A 168 1.16 -10.69 -9.02
C GLN A 168 0.98 -11.84 -8.01
N ALA A 169 2.04 -12.58 -7.69
CA ALA A 169 1.98 -13.71 -6.77
C ALA A 169 1.53 -13.27 -5.36
N LEU A 170 2.13 -12.21 -4.82
CA LEU A 170 1.77 -11.65 -3.52
C LEU A 170 0.35 -11.08 -3.53
N GLY A 171 -0.06 -10.44 -4.62
CA GLY A 171 -1.41 -9.91 -4.79
C GLY A 171 -2.49 -11.01 -4.78
N VAL A 172 -2.25 -12.11 -5.49
CA VAL A 172 -3.15 -13.28 -5.48
C VAL A 172 -3.25 -13.88 -4.07
N ALA A 173 -2.12 -14.03 -3.37
CA ALA A 173 -2.12 -14.52 -2.00
C ALA A 173 -2.84 -13.58 -1.03
N ALA A 174 -2.64 -12.26 -1.17
CA ALA A 174 -3.34 -11.24 -0.40
C ALA A 174 -4.87 -11.34 -0.55
N ARG A 175 -5.37 -11.45 -1.80
CA ARG A 175 -6.79 -11.66 -2.07
C ARG A 175 -7.32 -12.95 -1.44
N ARG A 176 -6.61 -14.06 -1.61
CA ARG A 176 -7.00 -15.35 -1.02
C ARG A 176 -7.14 -15.27 0.50
N ARG A 177 -6.22 -14.57 1.18
CA ARG A 177 -6.29 -14.35 2.63
C ARG A 177 -7.53 -13.55 3.03
N ILE A 178 -7.91 -12.52 2.27
CA ILE A 178 -9.17 -11.80 2.50
C ILE A 178 -10.35 -12.78 2.40
N GLU A 179 -10.45 -13.54 1.32
CA GLU A 179 -11.59 -14.42 1.08
C GLU A 179 -11.70 -15.55 2.12
N ALA A 180 -10.56 -16.06 2.59
CA ALA A 180 -10.50 -17.17 3.54
C ALA A 180 -10.63 -16.74 5.01
N GLU A 181 -10.08 -15.58 5.40
CA GLU A 181 -9.85 -15.26 6.83
C GLU A 181 -10.37 -13.88 7.25
N LEU A 182 -10.20 -12.86 6.41
CA LEU A 182 -10.37 -11.45 6.84
C LEU A 182 -11.58 -10.73 6.22
N GLY A 183 -12.29 -11.40 5.30
CA GLY A 183 -13.53 -10.90 4.70
C GLY A 183 -14.72 -11.03 5.65
N TRP A 184 -15.82 -10.35 5.31
CA TRP A 184 -17.03 -10.38 6.14
C TRP A 184 -17.58 -11.79 6.40
N PRO A 185 -17.69 -12.70 5.41
CA PRO A 185 -18.21 -14.05 5.67
C PRO A 185 -17.39 -14.89 6.67
N PRO A 186 -16.05 -15.07 6.53
CA PRO A 186 -15.27 -15.83 7.51
C PRO A 186 -15.24 -15.15 8.88
N LEU A 187 -15.13 -13.82 8.94
CA LEU A 187 -15.16 -13.10 10.22
C LEU A 187 -16.49 -13.28 10.95
N ALA A 188 -17.62 -13.09 10.26
CA ALA A 188 -18.95 -13.25 10.87
C ALA A 188 -19.16 -14.66 11.44
N ARG A 189 -18.69 -15.68 10.72
CA ARG A 189 -18.72 -17.07 11.20
C ARG A 189 -17.95 -17.24 12.52
N ASN A 190 -16.71 -16.74 12.58
CA ASN A 190 -15.88 -16.80 13.78
C ASN A 190 -16.53 -16.10 14.98
N TYR A 191 -17.15 -14.93 14.75
CA TYR A 191 -17.89 -14.22 15.81
C TYR A 191 -19.08 -15.03 16.33
N ILE A 192 -19.89 -15.61 15.43
CA ILE A 192 -21.06 -16.42 15.81
C ILE A 192 -20.63 -17.64 16.62
N GLU A 193 -19.60 -18.37 16.15
CA GLU A 193 -19.07 -19.55 16.85
C GLU A 193 -18.57 -19.19 18.24
N HIS A 194 -17.85 -18.08 18.38
CA HIS A 194 -17.34 -17.61 19.66
C HIS A 194 -18.47 -17.23 20.64
N PHE A 195 -19.48 -16.48 20.18
CA PHE A 195 -20.61 -16.12 21.02
C PHE A 195 -21.45 -17.32 21.43
N ALA A 196 -21.65 -18.30 20.54
CA ALA A 196 -22.33 -19.55 20.87
C ALA A 196 -21.58 -20.34 21.95
N ALA A 197 -20.24 -20.39 21.86
CA ALA A 197 -19.41 -21.07 22.86
C ALA A 197 -19.49 -20.42 24.25
N ILE A 198 -19.55 -19.08 24.32
CA ILE A 198 -19.73 -18.35 25.59
C ILE A 198 -21.13 -18.60 26.16
N ALA A 199 -22.17 -18.54 25.32
CA ALA A 199 -23.55 -18.76 25.75
C ALA A 199 -23.78 -20.17 26.31
N ALA A 200 -23.06 -21.18 25.80
CA ALA A 200 -23.13 -22.56 26.29
C ALA A 200 -22.43 -22.78 27.65
N GLN A 201 -21.65 -21.82 28.13
CA GLN A 201 -20.95 -21.88 29.42
C GLN A 201 -21.68 -21.12 30.53
N ALA A 202 -22.74 -20.37 30.19
CA ALA A 202 -23.58 -19.60 31.10
C ALA A 202 -24.82 -20.42 31.51
#